data_AF-A0ABD3NK69-F1
#
_entry.id   AF-A0ABD3NK69-F1
#
_cell.length_a   1.000
_cell.length_b   1.000
_cell.length_c   1.000
_cell.angle_alpha   90.00
_cell.angle_beta   90.00
_cell.angle_gamma   90.00
#
_symmetry.space_group_name_H-M   'P 1'
#
loop_
_entity.id
_entity.type
_entity.pdbx_description
1 polymer ?
#
loop_
_entity_poly.entity_id
_entity_poly.type
_entity_poly.pdbx_seq_one_letter_code
_entity_poly.pdbx_strand_id
1 'polypeptide(L)'
;MVVCGVGVNVLTLVLHEHSRALNIISKFESKKYIHSLTDSDGKNLRFFFPRYELTFLVHDGVLRCKEIAGYLLRPQQQIDKTLLGIEMYLLLKESCGKDEIIIFPKGKVVRTEQVHIELKDDCDAKFLWCQYRFHPRFHYIETRQLVLPAERNTDAPMHHGPQQSRASRMQLVALHVATSTVLPDELLGMTGEERAVTLLRQSWANCPLSDQECLALDNIMSLAHGLNPTVSLLCEDIFMSSKQFSFLYPNNGGHHECTVAESYEGSAYLNNLKNNSLSSRCYLTPREEEQVIGLQSSKPVLPRCLEPNQQLLPSPVSPNEIRSVQRRLDVIQKGLCTSGVPLEHTHSFPLIKKPSSKLDKSKNAFEEIQGDVVESRLKVGKFLLDALNQEAEQKSSHWHDNAQRMLRVAGRVPTAIAVDLATIAIDPIMIATFNPMIKDKSHLLESISIWLQLCVYEDKLARVLSFFKSGLIEDVMAELAIRTVWDTSKHPHWLVFEVENGIQIRQDQYKVAWRMLLLKQSNQIQRGFEACVFLFLLNSLYFNVSGIQKRYRDMMSQKNSS
;
A
#
# COMPACT_ATOMS: atom_id res chain seq x y z
N MET A 1 3.84 2.54 -44.38
CA MET A 1 4.87 3.05 -45.30
C MET A 1 5.32 1.89 -46.19
N VAL A 2 5.50 2.15 -47.49
CA VAL A 2 5.62 1.18 -48.60
C VAL A 2 6.80 0.21 -48.45
N VAL A 3 6.58 -1.09 -48.70
CA VAL A 3 7.59 -2.03 -49.23
C VAL A 3 6.93 -2.96 -50.24
N CYS A 4 7.47 -3.01 -51.46
CA CYS A 4 7.09 -3.89 -52.58
C CYS A 4 7.65 -5.32 -52.42
N GLY A 5 7.02 -6.30 -53.11
CA GLY A 5 7.11 -7.77 -52.99
C GLY A 5 8.48 -8.46 -53.17
N VAL A 6 8.61 -9.80 -53.13
CA VAL A 6 7.73 -10.90 -53.57
C VAL A 6 8.10 -12.21 -52.82
N GLY A 7 7.11 -13.07 -52.49
CA GLY A 7 7.33 -14.47 -52.08
C GLY A 7 6.25 -15.00 -51.12
N VAL A 8 5.38 -15.91 -51.60
CA VAL A 8 4.03 -16.19 -51.08
C VAL A 8 3.95 -17.47 -50.20
N ASN A 9 3.06 -17.41 -49.20
CA ASN A 9 2.50 -18.44 -48.28
C ASN A 9 3.36 -18.79 -47.04
N VAL A 10 3.01 -18.38 -45.81
CA VAL A 10 1.71 -18.55 -45.13
C VAL A 10 1.34 -17.29 -44.33
N LEU A 11 0.23 -16.65 -44.70
CA LEU A 11 -0.49 -15.65 -43.90
C LEU A 11 -1.69 -16.33 -43.27
N THR A 12 -1.64 -16.71 -41.99
CA THR A 12 -2.87 -16.79 -41.17
C THR A 12 -2.54 -16.89 -39.67
N LEU A 13 -3.19 -16.02 -38.87
CA LEU A 13 -3.33 -16.04 -37.40
C LEU A 13 -2.33 -15.30 -36.47
N VAL A 14 -1.47 -14.38 -36.94
CA VAL A 14 -0.70 -13.48 -36.02
C VAL A 14 -1.33 -12.08 -35.87
N LEU A 15 -2.11 -11.63 -36.86
CA LEU A 15 -2.71 -10.28 -36.90
C LEU A 15 -3.74 -10.03 -35.78
N HIS A 16 -4.45 -11.07 -35.33
CA HIS A 16 -5.49 -10.93 -34.31
C HIS A 16 -4.90 -10.74 -32.90
N GLU A 17 -3.76 -11.38 -32.62
CA GLU A 17 -3.03 -11.19 -31.37
C GLU A 17 -2.24 -9.89 -31.36
N HIS A 18 -1.59 -9.55 -32.49
CA HIS A 18 -0.88 -8.28 -32.65
C HIS A 18 -1.82 -7.07 -32.49
N SER A 19 -2.97 -7.07 -33.17
CA SER A 19 -3.94 -5.97 -33.08
C SER A 19 -4.59 -5.87 -31.70
N ARG A 20 -4.90 -6.99 -31.06
CA ARG A 20 -5.48 -7.00 -29.70
C ARG A 20 -4.45 -6.53 -28.67
N ALA A 21 -3.23 -7.06 -28.70
CA ALA A 21 -2.14 -6.64 -27.84
C ALA A 21 -1.84 -5.14 -27.99
N LEU A 22 -1.72 -4.66 -29.23
CA LEU A 22 -1.46 -3.26 -29.53
C LEU A 22 -2.59 -2.35 -29.05
N ASN A 23 -3.86 -2.75 -29.20
CA ASN A 23 -5.00 -1.99 -28.69
C ASN A 23 -4.95 -1.85 -27.17
N ILE A 24 -4.63 -2.92 -26.45
CA ILE A 24 -4.56 -2.91 -24.99
C ILE A 24 -3.45 -1.97 -24.51
N ILE A 25 -2.24 -2.12 -25.05
CA ILE A 25 -1.09 -1.33 -24.61
C ILE A 25 -1.12 0.12 -25.12
N SER A 26 -1.90 0.40 -26.18
CA SER A 26 -2.12 1.77 -26.68
C SER A 26 -2.94 2.67 -25.73
N LYS A 27 -3.46 2.08 -24.64
CA LYS A 27 -4.02 2.81 -23.50
C LYS A 27 -2.97 3.66 -22.77
N PHE A 28 -1.70 3.28 -22.86
CA PHE A 28 -0.60 3.93 -22.14
C PHE A 28 0.21 4.89 -23.00
N GLU A 29 0.29 4.66 -24.30
CA GLU A 29 1.03 5.48 -25.26
C GLU A 29 0.33 5.43 -26.63
N SER A 30 0.46 6.50 -27.40
CA SER A 30 -0.07 6.57 -28.75
C SER A 30 0.58 5.53 -29.67
N LYS A 31 -0.24 4.89 -30.52
CA LYS A 31 0.20 3.85 -31.46
C LYS A 31 1.35 4.31 -32.37
N LYS A 32 1.43 5.61 -32.69
CA LYS A 32 2.52 6.18 -33.52
C LYS A 32 3.90 6.08 -32.88
N TYR A 33 3.98 5.93 -31.56
CA TYR A 33 5.23 5.86 -30.81
C TYR A 33 5.52 4.45 -30.25
N ILE A 34 4.72 3.44 -30.62
CA ILE A 34 4.93 2.05 -30.20
C ILE A 34 5.59 1.27 -31.33
N HIS A 35 6.81 0.78 -31.09
CA HIS A 35 7.54 -0.02 -32.05
C HIS A 35 7.19 -1.50 -31.87
N SER A 36 6.62 -2.11 -32.90
CA SER A 36 6.38 -3.56 -32.94
C SER A 36 7.52 -4.25 -33.68
N LEU A 37 8.16 -5.21 -33.03
CA LEU A 37 9.28 -5.98 -33.57
C LEU A 37 8.94 -7.47 -33.49
N THR A 38 9.11 -8.19 -34.58
CA THR A 38 9.06 -9.66 -34.62
C THR A 38 10.45 -10.21 -34.84
N ASP A 39 10.79 -11.26 -34.11
CA ASP A 39 12.06 -11.97 -34.27
C ASP A 39 12.17 -12.63 -35.66
N SER A 40 13.38 -13.01 -36.08
CA SER A 40 13.64 -13.62 -37.40
C SER A 40 12.79 -14.87 -37.66
N ASP A 41 12.45 -15.59 -36.59
CA ASP A 41 11.67 -16.83 -36.64
C ASP A 41 10.15 -16.57 -36.66
N GLY A 42 9.72 -15.30 -36.57
CA GLY A 42 8.31 -14.89 -36.52
C GLY A 42 7.56 -15.29 -35.25
N LYS A 43 8.22 -16.00 -34.32
CA LYS A 43 7.59 -16.57 -33.11
C LYS A 43 7.46 -15.59 -31.94
N ASN A 44 8.43 -14.70 -31.78
CA ASN A 44 8.45 -13.78 -30.64
C ASN A 44 8.07 -12.37 -31.11
N LEU A 45 6.93 -11.88 -30.62
CA LEU A 45 6.47 -10.52 -30.85
C LEU A 45 6.86 -9.63 -29.66
N ARG A 46 7.46 -8.47 -29.94
CA ARG A 46 7.92 -7.50 -28.94
C ARG A 46 7.32 -6.13 -29.24
N PHE A 47 6.84 -5.46 -28.21
CA PHE A 47 6.40 -4.07 -28.27
C PHE A 47 7.34 -3.21 -27.43
N PHE A 48 7.96 -2.24 -28.07
CA PHE A 48 8.89 -1.32 -27.43
C PHE A 48 8.29 0.09 -27.40
N PHE A 49 8.41 0.73 -26.24
CA PHE A 49 7.93 2.08 -25.93
C PHE A 49 9.16 2.96 -25.74
N PRO A 50 9.74 3.53 -26.82
CA PRO A 50 11.03 4.22 -26.75
C PRO A 50 11.04 5.36 -25.74
N ARG A 51 9.92 6.11 -25.67
CA ARG A 51 9.77 7.28 -24.79
C ARG A 51 9.73 6.91 -23.31
N TYR A 52 9.28 5.69 -22.97
CA TYR A 52 9.21 5.19 -21.60
C TYR A 52 10.31 4.20 -21.24
N GLU A 53 11.12 3.80 -22.23
CA GLU A 53 12.08 2.71 -22.12
C GLU A 53 11.43 1.41 -21.57
N LEU A 54 10.19 1.13 -22.00
CA LEU A 54 9.41 -0.06 -21.61
C LEU A 54 9.31 -1.07 -22.76
N THR A 55 9.42 -2.35 -22.43
CA THR A 55 9.37 -3.46 -23.38
C THR A 55 8.37 -4.52 -22.93
N PHE A 56 7.42 -4.86 -23.80
CA PHE A 56 6.51 -5.99 -23.61
C PHE A 56 6.81 -7.11 -24.59
N LEU A 57 6.95 -8.33 -24.07
CA LEU A 57 7.20 -9.54 -24.85
C LEU A 57 5.95 -10.41 -24.85
N VAL A 58 5.48 -10.81 -26.02
CA VAL A 58 4.42 -11.82 -26.13
C VAL A 58 5.07 -13.20 -26.01
N HIS A 59 4.66 -13.97 -25.01
CA HIS A 59 5.07 -15.35 -24.83
C HIS A 59 3.84 -16.17 -24.41
N ASP A 60 3.53 -17.23 -25.16
CA ASP A 60 2.34 -18.06 -24.99
C ASP A 60 1.02 -17.26 -24.95
N GLY A 61 0.89 -16.25 -25.83
CA GLY A 61 -0.29 -15.38 -25.88
C GLY A 61 -0.43 -14.38 -24.73
N VAL A 62 0.58 -14.30 -23.84
CA VAL A 62 0.60 -13.40 -22.69
C VAL A 62 1.68 -12.33 -22.85
N LEU A 63 1.33 -11.07 -22.62
CA LEU A 63 2.27 -9.96 -22.60
C LEU A 63 3.01 -9.90 -21.27
N ARG A 64 4.34 -10.01 -21.30
CA ARG A 64 5.21 -9.90 -20.13
C ARG A 64 6.01 -8.60 -20.21
N CYS A 65 6.05 -7.85 -19.11
CA CYS A 65 6.89 -6.65 -19.02
C CYS A 65 8.33 -7.07 -18.72
N LYS A 66 9.29 -6.62 -19.52
CA LYS A 66 10.71 -6.97 -19.35
C LYS A 66 11.31 -6.25 -18.14
N GLU A 67 10.97 -4.97 -17.96
CA GLU A 67 11.52 -4.11 -16.92
C GLU A 67 10.93 -4.44 -15.53
N ILE A 68 9.74 -5.05 -15.48
CA ILE A 68 9.10 -5.52 -14.25
C ILE A 68 9.04 -7.05 -14.26
N ALA A 69 10.19 -7.67 -13.97
CA ALA A 69 10.34 -9.12 -13.98
C ALA A 69 9.31 -9.83 -13.07
N GLY A 70 8.75 -10.94 -13.58
CA GLY A 70 7.74 -11.73 -12.88
C GLY A 70 6.30 -11.23 -13.05
N TYR A 71 6.08 -10.07 -13.69
CA TYR A 71 4.75 -9.52 -13.94
C TYR A 71 4.34 -9.64 -15.40
N LEU A 72 3.07 -9.92 -15.58
CA LEU A 72 2.43 -10.08 -16.88
C LEU A 72 1.20 -9.16 -16.94
N LEU A 73 0.89 -8.66 -18.14
CA LEU A 73 -0.21 -7.74 -18.34
C LEU A 73 -1.53 -8.44 -18.00
N ARG A 74 -2.34 -7.81 -17.15
CA ARG A 74 -3.65 -8.36 -16.76
C ARG A 74 -4.55 -8.44 -18.00
N PRO A 75 -5.24 -9.56 -18.26
CA PRO A 75 -6.14 -9.65 -19.42
C PRO A 75 -7.25 -8.59 -19.42
N GLN A 76 -7.78 -8.27 -18.24
CA GLN A 76 -8.76 -7.21 -18.03
C GLN A 76 -8.06 -5.92 -17.58
N GLN A 77 -7.94 -4.93 -18.48
CA GLN A 77 -7.32 -3.62 -18.22
C GLN A 77 -8.34 -2.57 -17.73
N GLN A 78 -9.15 -2.92 -16.74
CA GLN A 78 -10.13 -2.00 -16.16
C GLN A 78 -10.03 -2.00 -14.64
N ILE A 79 -10.03 -0.79 -14.07
CA ILE A 79 -10.25 -0.49 -12.66
C ILE A 79 -11.64 0.12 -12.60
N ASP A 80 -12.56 -0.58 -11.98
CA ASP A 80 -13.99 -0.26 -11.93
C ASP A 80 -14.45 0.22 -10.55
N LYS A 81 -13.58 0.11 -9.54
CA LYS A 81 -13.94 0.35 -8.13
C LYS A 81 -13.19 1.50 -7.44
N THR A 82 -12.26 2.15 -8.12
CA THR A 82 -11.55 3.35 -7.65
C THR A 82 -10.94 4.10 -8.83
N LEU A 83 -10.52 5.35 -8.63
CA LEU A 83 -9.87 6.18 -9.66
C LEU A 83 -10.70 6.25 -10.96
N LEU A 84 -12.02 6.38 -10.81
CA LEU A 84 -12.97 6.37 -11.91
C LEU A 84 -12.70 7.51 -12.89
N GLY A 85 -12.80 7.22 -14.18
CA GLY A 85 -12.62 8.20 -15.25
C GLY A 85 -11.16 8.42 -15.69
N ILE A 86 -10.20 7.70 -15.11
CA ILE A 86 -8.83 7.68 -15.64
C ILE A 86 -8.69 6.56 -16.67
N GLU A 87 -8.11 6.89 -17.82
CA GLU A 87 -7.86 5.91 -18.88
C GLU A 87 -6.38 5.61 -19.11
N MET A 88 -5.44 6.45 -18.69
CA MET A 88 -4.02 6.25 -19.03
C MET A 88 -3.26 5.45 -17.96
N TYR A 89 -3.35 4.12 -18.01
CA TYR A 89 -2.60 3.20 -17.12
C TYR A 89 -2.47 1.79 -17.70
N LEU A 90 -1.56 0.98 -17.12
CA LEU A 90 -1.52 -0.47 -17.32
C LEU A 90 -1.56 -1.22 -15.99
N LEU A 91 -2.37 -2.28 -15.95
CA LEU A 91 -2.47 -3.24 -14.85
C LEU A 91 -1.61 -4.46 -15.15
N LEU A 92 -0.75 -4.85 -14.22
CA LEU A 92 0.02 -6.07 -14.32
C LEU A 92 -0.27 -6.96 -13.10
N LYS A 93 -0.29 -8.27 -13.33
CA LYS A 93 -0.42 -9.28 -12.29
C LYS A 93 0.86 -10.10 -12.20
N GLU A 94 1.20 -10.52 -11.00
CA GLU A 94 2.33 -11.42 -10.78
C GLU A 94 2.06 -12.80 -11.40
N SER A 95 3.08 -13.42 -11.99
CA SER A 95 2.93 -14.68 -12.73
C SER A 95 2.64 -15.88 -11.82
N CYS A 96 3.17 -15.86 -10.60
CA CYS A 96 3.11 -16.98 -9.63
C CYS A 96 2.38 -16.62 -8.33
N GLY A 97 1.93 -15.37 -8.18
CA GLY A 97 1.32 -14.88 -6.95
C GLY A 97 -0.01 -14.19 -7.19
N LYS A 98 -0.47 -13.48 -6.17
CA LYS A 98 -1.71 -12.70 -6.18
C LYS A 98 -1.45 -11.20 -6.23
N ASP A 99 -0.19 -10.79 -6.39
CA ASP A 99 0.15 -9.38 -6.39
C ASP A 99 -0.29 -8.71 -7.69
N GLU A 100 -0.91 -7.54 -7.56
CA GLU A 100 -1.33 -6.70 -8.67
C GLU A 100 -0.68 -5.33 -8.53
N ILE A 101 -0.19 -4.83 -9.66
CA ILE A 101 0.44 -3.52 -9.75
C ILE A 101 -0.21 -2.71 -10.86
N ILE A 102 -0.11 -1.41 -10.70
CA ILE A 102 -0.53 -0.44 -11.69
C ILE A 102 0.63 0.48 -12.02
N ILE A 103 0.80 0.76 -13.31
CA ILE A 103 1.75 1.76 -13.79
C ILE A 103 1.00 2.92 -14.43
N PHE A 104 1.44 4.13 -14.09
CA PHE A 104 0.98 5.39 -14.68
C PHE A 104 2.18 6.13 -15.28
N PRO A 105 2.01 6.85 -16.39
CA PRO A 105 2.98 7.84 -16.81
C PRO A 105 3.18 8.89 -15.72
N LYS A 106 4.40 9.36 -15.52
CA LYS A 106 4.68 10.48 -14.61
C LYS A 106 4.43 11.79 -15.34
N GLY A 107 3.50 12.59 -14.85
CA GLY A 107 3.12 13.85 -15.49
C GLY A 107 2.12 14.67 -14.66
N LYS A 108 1.70 15.79 -15.22
CA LYS A 108 0.70 16.68 -14.60
C LYS A 108 -0.68 16.06 -14.75
N VAL A 109 -1.40 15.90 -13.65
CA VAL A 109 -2.78 15.41 -13.65
C VAL A 109 -3.72 16.58 -13.91
N VAL A 110 -4.57 16.46 -14.91
CA VAL A 110 -5.52 17.52 -15.29
C VAL A 110 -6.94 16.98 -15.26
N ARG A 111 -7.87 17.77 -14.71
CA ARG A 111 -9.30 17.48 -14.68
C ARG A 111 -10.03 18.52 -15.55
N THR A 112 -10.52 18.07 -16.70
CA THR A 112 -11.47 18.83 -17.53
C THR A 112 -12.85 18.15 -17.45
N GLU A 113 -13.24 17.42 -18.49
CA GLU A 113 -14.41 16.51 -18.48
C GLU A 113 -14.03 15.10 -18.00
N GLN A 114 -12.79 14.69 -18.27
CA GLN A 114 -12.19 13.43 -17.84
C GLN A 114 -10.84 13.72 -17.15
N VAL A 115 -10.41 12.79 -16.30
CA VAL A 115 -9.11 12.89 -15.62
C VAL A 115 -8.05 12.23 -16.49
N HIS A 116 -7.04 12.98 -16.88
CA HIS A 116 -5.93 12.47 -17.69
C HIS A 116 -4.59 13.03 -17.20
N ILE A 117 -3.52 12.39 -17.67
CA ILE A 117 -2.15 12.82 -17.39
C ILE A 117 -1.65 13.54 -18.65
N GLU A 118 -1.38 14.82 -18.50
CA GLU A 118 -0.88 15.66 -19.59
C GLU A 118 0.57 15.28 -19.91
N LEU A 119 0.81 14.94 -21.17
CA LEU A 119 2.09 14.54 -21.71
C LEU A 119 2.39 15.36 -22.95
N LYS A 120 3.66 15.72 -23.16
CA LYS A 120 4.09 16.40 -24.38
C LYS A 120 3.92 15.48 -25.59
N ASP A 121 3.60 16.02 -26.77
CA ASP A 121 3.47 15.19 -27.99
C ASP A 121 4.77 15.12 -28.82
N ASP A 122 5.91 15.47 -28.23
CA ASP A 122 7.20 15.46 -28.95
C ASP A 122 7.71 14.03 -29.14
N CYS A 123 8.15 13.67 -30.35
CA CYS A 123 8.61 12.32 -30.68
C CYS A 123 9.82 11.88 -29.85
N ASP A 124 10.71 12.83 -29.53
CA ASP A 124 11.95 12.57 -28.78
C ASP A 124 11.78 12.76 -27.27
N ALA A 125 10.55 12.99 -26.78
CA ALA A 125 10.32 13.14 -25.35
C ALA A 125 10.67 11.85 -24.61
N LYS A 126 11.35 12.00 -23.48
CA LYS A 126 11.56 10.92 -22.52
C LYS A 126 10.61 11.09 -21.34
N PHE A 127 9.86 10.04 -21.04
CA PHE A 127 8.90 10.01 -19.96
C PHE A 127 9.31 9.01 -18.89
N LEU A 128 9.07 9.42 -17.65
CA LEU A 128 9.14 8.55 -16.50
C LEU A 128 7.76 7.93 -16.27
N TRP A 129 7.74 6.85 -15.51
CA TRP A 129 6.50 6.20 -15.07
C TRP A 129 6.61 5.85 -13.59
N CYS A 130 5.45 5.81 -12.93
CA CYS A 130 5.31 5.50 -11.51
C CYS A 130 4.62 4.15 -11.37
N GLN A 131 5.09 3.34 -10.40
CA GLN A 131 4.51 2.04 -10.10
C GLN A 131 3.87 2.04 -8.72
N TYR A 132 2.64 1.55 -8.67
CA TYR A 132 1.88 1.39 -7.45
C TYR A 132 1.43 -0.06 -7.30
N ARG A 133 1.18 -0.47 -6.07
CA ARG A 133 0.70 -1.79 -5.70
C ARG A 133 -0.62 -1.65 -4.96
N PHE A 134 -1.48 -2.66 -5.09
CA PHE A 134 -2.63 -2.81 -4.22
C PHE A 134 -2.20 -3.47 -2.92
N HIS A 135 -2.47 -2.81 -1.79
CA HIS A 135 -2.21 -3.39 -0.49
C HIS A 135 -3.04 -4.69 -0.37
N PRO A 136 -2.44 -5.86 -0.08
CA PRO A 136 -3.12 -7.15 -0.19
C PRO A 136 -4.32 -7.29 0.76
N ARG A 137 -4.24 -6.66 1.93
CA ARG A 137 -5.27 -6.67 2.98
C ARG A 137 -6.26 -5.50 2.91
N PHE A 138 -5.76 -4.28 2.76
CA PHE A 138 -6.57 -3.07 2.81
C PHE A 138 -7.04 -2.57 1.44
N HIS A 139 -6.55 -3.17 0.36
CA HIS A 139 -6.96 -2.91 -1.03
C HIS A 139 -6.76 -1.47 -1.54
N TYR A 140 -6.20 -0.57 -0.73
CA TYR A 140 -5.78 0.75 -1.20
C TYR A 140 -4.54 0.68 -2.10
N ILE A 141 -4.38 1.69 -2.94
CA ILE A 141 -3.22 1.86 -3.80
C ILE A 141 -2.10 2.56 -3.00
N GLU A 142 -0.89 2.02 -3.08
CA GLU A 142 0.30 2.56 -2.43
C GLU A 142 1.51 2.54 -3.36
N THR A 143 2.49 3.41 -3.11
CA THR A 143 3.76 3.41 -3.84
C THR A 143 4.57 2.17 -3.47
N ARG A 144 4.88 1.34 -4.46
CA ARG A 144 5.71 0.14 -4.29
C ARG A 144 7.20 0.46 -4.15
N GLN A 145 7.74 0.66 -2.97
CA GLN A 145 9.19 0.92 -2.81
C GLN A 145 10.06 -0.11 -3.56
N LEU A 146 10.66 0.30 -4.70
CA LEU A 146 11.49 -0.58 -5.53
C LEU A 146 12.89 -0.64 -4.93
N VAL A 147 13.27 -1.82 -4.47
CA VAL A 147 14.66 -2.14 -4.15
C VAL A 147 15.39 -2.40 -5.46
N LEU A 148 16.04 -1.37 -6.01
CA LEU A 148 17.09 -1.61 -6.98
C LEU A 148 18.34 -2.15 -6.27
N PRO A 149 19.01 -3.17 -6.83
CA PRO A 149 20.35 -3.50 -6.38
C PRO A 149 21.24 -2.29 -6.67
N ALA A 150 21.94 -1.81 -5.65
CA ALA A 150 23.07 -0.92 -5.83
C ALA A 150 24.14 -1.68 -6.64
N GLU A 151 24.17 -1.46 -7.96
CA GLU A 151 25.34 -1.84 -8.74
C GLU A 151 26.45 -0.82 -8.53
N ARG A 152 27.64 -1.37 -8.29
CA ARG A 152 28.86 -0.67 -7.99
C ARG A 152 29.41 0.00 -9.25
N ASN A 153 30.02 1.17 -9.01
CA ASN A 153 31.12 1.74 -9.77
C ASN A 153 30.87 2.06 -11.24
N THR A 154 30.25 3.22 -11.48
CA THR A 154 30.65 4.11 -12.58
C THR A 154 30.43 5.55 -12.13
N ASP A 155 31.45 6.41 -12.27
CA ASP A 155 31.46 7.84 -11.92
C ASP A 155 30.54 8.71 -12.83
N ALA A 156 29.40 8.17 -13.26
CA ALA A 156 28.37 8.90 -13.99
C ALA A 156 27.30 9.39 -12.99
N PRO A 157 26.80 10.63 -13.12
CA PRO A 157 25.72 11.12 -12.27
C PRO A 157 24.51 10.16 -12.40
N MET A 158 24.14 9.62 -11.25
CA MET A 158 23.17 8.55 -11.04
C MET A 158 21.76 9.00 -11.44
N HIS A 159 21.46 8.93 -12.74
CA HIS A 159 20.10 8.90 -13.28
C HIS A 159 19.83 7.48 -13.79
N HIS A 160 18.58 7.03 -13.74
CA HIS A 160 18.11 5.69 -14.15
C HIS A 160 18.02 4.65 -13.00
N GLY A 161 16.98 4.82 -12.20
CA GLY A 161 16.43 3.80 -11.31
C GLY A 161 15.31 4.34 -10.42
N PRO A 162 14.13 3.69 -10.29
CA PRO A 162 12.99 4.28 -9.57
C PRO A 162 13.21 4.20 -8.06
N GLN A 163 13.94 5.18 -7.52
CA GLN A 163 13.66 5.68 -6.19
C GLN A 163 12.20 6.14 -6.21
N GLN A 164 11.31 5.34 -5.64
CA GLN A 164 9.90 5.71 -5.52
C GLN A 164 9.77 6.88 -4.56
N SER A 165 9.85 8.06 -5.17
CA SER A 165 9.96 9.34 -4.49
C SER A 165 8.63 9.76 -3.91
N ARG A 166 8.69 10.60 -2.89
CA ARG A 166 7.58 11.43 -2.41
C ARG A 166 6.74 12.00 -3.56
N ALA A 167 7.37 12.36 -4.69
CA ALA A 167 6.68 12.83 -5.89
C ALA A 167 5.72 11.80 -6.51
N SER A 168 6.01 10.50 -6.43
CA SER A 168 5.06 9.45 -6.85
C SER A 168 3.86 9.35 -5.90
N ARG A 169 4.06 9.47 -4.59
CA ARG A 169 2.94 9.57 -3.64
C ARG A 169 2.11 10.83 -3.91
N MET A 170 2.75 11.97 -4.16
CA MET A 170 2.09 13.22 -4.52
C MET A 170 1.33 13.10 -5.86
N GLN A 171 1.87 12.41 -6.85
CA GLN A 171 1.11 12.13 -8.08
C GLN A 171 -0.14 11.28 -7.78
N LEU A 172 -0.02 10.26 -6.92
CA LEU A 172 -1.17 9.47 -6.50
C LEU A 172 -2.21 10.30 -5.72
N VAL A 173 -1.77 11.26 -4.89
CA VAL A 173 -2.64 12.27 -4.28
C VAL A 173 -3.39 13.04 -5.35
N ALA A 174 -2.70 13.56 -6.37
CA ALA A 174 -3.32 14.32 -7.45
C ALA A 174 -4.37 13.49 -8.20
N LEU A 175 -4.11 12.20 -8.46
CA LEU A 175 -5.09 11.29 -9.07
C LEU A 175 -6.33 11.14 -8.19
N HIS A 176 -6.16 10.87 -6.89
CA HIS A 176 -7.28 10.72 -5.97
C HIS A 176 -8.10 12.00 -5.79
N VAL A 177 -7.45 13.17 -5.75
CA VAL A 177 -8.14 14.47 -5.71
C VAL A 177 -8.93 14.70 -7.00
N ALA A 178 -8.30 14.46 -8.16
CA ALA A 178 -8.94 14.67 -9.46
C ALA A 178 -10.13 13.73 -9.70
N THR A 179 -10.07 12.48 -9.22
CA THR A 179 -11.18 11.51 -9.34
C THR A 179 -12.13 11.53 -8.14
N SER A 180 -11.89 12.40 -7.15
CA SER A 180 -12.70 12.41 -5.93
C SER A 180 -14.15 12.77 -6.25
N THR A 181 -15.07 12.09 -5.58
CA THR A 181 -16.49 12.39 -5.56
C THR A 181 -16.97 12.50 -4.11
N VAL A 182 -18.21 12.96 -3.92
CA VAL A 182 -18.85 13.00 -2.60
C VAL A 182 -19.13 11.59 -2.07
N LEU A 183 -19.20 10.59 -2.96
CA LEU A 183 -19.46 9.21 -2.59
C LEU A 183 -18.14 8.45 -2.38
N PRO A 184 -18.09 7.54 -1.39
CA PRO A 184 -16.95 6.66 -1.20
C PRO A 184 -16.69 5.76 -2.42
N ASP A 185 -15.42 5.54 -2.75
CA ASP A 185 -15.00 4.55 -3.74
C ASP A 185 -15.35 3.14 -3.24
N GLU A 186 -15.87 2.27 -4.10
CA GLU A 186 -16.25 0.89 -3.72
C GLU A 186 -15.03 0.09 -3.23
N LEU A 187 -13.85 0.30 -3.83
CA LEU A 187 -12.63 -0.41 -3.43
C LEU A 187 -12.06 0.10 -2.10
N LEU A 188 -12.10 1.43 -1.89
CA LEU A 188 -11.46 2.05 -0.74
C LEU A 188 -12.39 2.14 0.47
N GLY A 189 -13.70 2.18 0.26
CA GLY A 189 -14.71 2.49 1.29
C GLY A 189 -14.59 3.91 1.87
N MET A 190 -13.85 4.79 1.20
CA MET A 190 -13.63 6.20 1.54
C MET A 190 -13.57 7.03 0.25
N THR A 191 -13.72 8.35 0.35
CA THR A 191 -13.61 9.24 -0.83
C THR A 191 -12.15 9.40 -1.26
N GLY A 192 -11.94 9.84 -2.51
CA GLY A 192 -10.61 10.19 -3.01
C GLY A 192 -9.93 11.27 -2.17
N GLU A 193 -10.70 12.24 -1.66
CA GLU A 193 -10.21 13.29 -0.77
C GLU A 193 -9.71 12.72 0.57
N GLU A 194 -10.48 11.83 1.22
CA GLU A 194 -10.06 11.18 2.47
C GLU A 194 -8.75 10.39 2.28
N ARG A 195 -8.61 9.73 1.12
CA ARG A 195 -7.37 9.01 0.78
C ARG A 195 -6.21 9.96 0.49
N ALA A 196 -6.47 11.07 -0.22
CA ALA A 196 -5.49 12.10 -0.53
C ALA A 196 -4.87 12.70 0.74
N VAL A 197 -5.69 13.03 1.74
CA VAL A 197 -5.24 13.52 3.05
C VAL A 197 -4.26 12.55 3.72
N THR A 198 -4.58 11.25 3.68
CA THR A 198 -3.71 10.20 4.26
C THR A 198 -2.36 10.13 3.52
N LEU A 199 -2.38 10.13 2.20
CA LEU A 199 -1.17 10.05 1.37
C LEU A 199 -0.29 11.30 1.47
N LEU A 200 -0.90 12.49 1.65
CA LEU A 200 -0.16 13.74 1.91
C LEU A 200 0.60 13.68 3.23
N ARG A 201 -0.05 13.23 4.31
CA ARG A 201 0.63 13.03 5.61
C ARG A 201 1.78 12.04 5.50
N GLN A 202 1.63 10.97 4.73
CA GLN A 202 2.70 9.99 4.43
C GLN A 202 3.79 10.56 3.50
N SER A 203 3.56 11.71 2.88
CA SER A 203 4.52 12.39 2.01
C SER A 203 5.38 13.40 2.77
N TRP A 204 5.19 13.61 4.08
CA TRP A 204 6.06 14.48 4.86
C TRP A 204 7.46 13.88 5.08
N ALA A 205 8.50 14.71 5.05
CA ALA A 205 9.88 14.31 5.36
C ALA A 205 10.71 15.48 5.92
N ASN A 206 11.77 15.14 6.67
CA ASN A 206 12.72 16.09 7.27
C ASN A 206 13.79 16.58 6.27
N CYS A 207 13.40 16.89 5.04
CA CYS A 207 14.30 17.46 4.05
C CYS A 207 13.54 18.36 3.06
N PRO A 208 14.22 19.34 2.44
CA PRO A 208 13.64 20.17 1.40
C PRO A 208 13.01 19.34 0.28
N LEU A 209 12.02 19.94 -0.37
CA LEU A 209 11.39 19.39 -1.56
C LEU A 209 12.34 19.59 -2.75
N SER A 210 12.42 18.57 -3.61
CA SER A 210 13.00 18.67 -4.95
C SER A 210 12.05 19.37 -5.91
N ASP A 211 12.57 19.88 -7.04
CA ASP A 211 11.75 20.56 -8.06
C ASP A 211 10.58 19.70 -8.55
N GLN A 212 10.79 18.38 -8.69
CA GLN A 212 9.72 17.45 -9.08
C GLN A 212 8.64 17.31 -7.99
N GLU A 213 9.02 17.39 -6.72
CA GLU A 213 8.09 17.34 -5.60
C GLU A 213 7.32 18.66 -5.48
N CYS A 214 7.98 19.81 -5.69
CA CYS A 214 7.33 21.12 -5.76
C CYS A 214 6.29 21.16 -6.89
N LEU A 215 6.66 20.75 -8.10
CA LEU A 215 5.73 20.69 -9.24
C LEU A 215 4.54 19.75 -8.99
N ALA A 216 4.77 18.62 -8.30
CA ALA A 216 3.70 17.71 -7.93
C ALA A 216 2.76 18.34 -6.88
N LEU A 217 3.30 19.10 -5.94
CA LEU A 217 2.55 19.81 -4.91
C LEU A 217 1.70 20.94 -5.51
N ASP A 218 2.28 21.76 -6.39
CA ASP A 218 1.55 22.80 -7.15
C ASP A 218 0.41 22.19 -7.98
N ASN A 219 0.65 21.02 -8.59
CA ASN A 219 -0.39 20.31 -9.31
C ASN A 219 -1.55 19.88 -8.39
N ILE A 220 -1.27 19.32 -7.22
CA ILE A 220 -2.30 18.97 -6.22
C ILE A 220 -3.08 20.20 -5.80
N MET A 221 -2.39 21.31 -5.48
CA MET A 221 -3.02 22.56 -5.09
C MET A 221 -3.95 23.08 -6.19
N SER A 222 -3.52 23.07 -7.45
CA SER A 222 -4.37 23.50 -8.58
C SER A 222 -5.65 22.68 -8.75
N LEU A 223 -5.62 21.40 -8.36
CA LEU A 223 -6.78 20.50 -8.41
C LEU A 223 -7.68 20.62 -7.16
N ALA A 224 -7.11 20.99 -6.02
CA ALA A 224 -7.81 21.08 -4.74
C ALA A 224 -8.41 22.47 -4.46
N HIS A 225 -7.83 23.52 -5.03
CA HIS A 225 -8.14 24.92 -4.74
C HIS A 225 -9.64 25.22 -4.82
N GLY A 226 -10.22 25.73 -3.73
CA GLY A 226 -11.64 26.07 -3.61
C GLY A 226 -12.61 24.89 -3.51
N LEU A 227 -12.16 23.64 -3.69
CA LEU A 227 -12.98 22.44 -3.59
C LEU A 227 -12.70 21.67 -2.29
N ASN A 228 -11.41 21.48 -1.97
CA ASN A 228 -10.96 20.59 -0.89
C ASN A 228 -9.99 21.37 0.03
N PRO A 229 -10.50 22.18 0.98
CA PRO A 229 -9.67 23.10 1.77
C PRO A 229 -8.65 22.36 2.64
N THR A 230 -8.97 21.17 3.17
CA THR A 230 -8.01 20.36 3.95
C THR A 230 -6.79 19.98 3.12
N VAL A 231 -6.99 19.56 1.87
CA VAL A 231 -5.89 19.14 0.98
C VAL A 231 -5.00 20.34 0.66
N SER A 232 -5.59 21.50 0.34
CA SER A 232 -4.85 22.74 0.10
C SER A 232 -4.00 23.14 1.31
N LEU A 233 -4.57 23.14 2.52
CA LEU A 233 -3.86 23.47 3.76
C LEU A 233 -2.73 22.49 4.08
N LEU A 234 -2.93 21.18 3.86
CA LEU A 234 -1.86 20.19 4.07
C LEU A 234 -0.71 20.35 3.06
N CYS A 235 -1.00 20.75 1.82
CA CYS A 235 0.06 21.04 0.86
C CYS A 235 0.92 22.21 1.33
N GLU A 236 0.29 23.27 1.86
CA GLU A 236 0.99 24.40 2.45
C GLU A 236 1.82 23.99 3.67
N ASP A 237 1.28 23.18 4.59
CA ASP A 237 2.03 22.69 5.75
C ASP A 237 3.29 21.90 5.33
N ILE A 238 3.17 21.01 4.34
CA ILE A 238 4.30 20.24 3.82
C ILE A 238 5.35 21.17 3.21
N PHE A 239 4.93 22.15 2.42
CA PHE A 239 5.83 23.13 1.80
C PHE A 239 6.56 23.95 2.87
N MET A 240 5.83 24.53 3.81
CA MET A 240 6.38 25.37 4.88
C MET A 240 7.30 24.57 5.81
N SER A 241 6.88 23.37 6.21
CA SER A 241 7.70 22.44 6.99
C SER A 241 8.98 22.06 6.27
N SER A 242 8.94 21.84 4.95
CA SER A 242 10.15 21.51 4.18
C SER A 242 11.16 22.66 4.12
N LYS A 243 10.67 23.91 4.06
CA LYS A 243 11.50 25.12 4.09
C LYS A 243 12.18 25.35 5.43
N GLN A 244 11.53 24.99 6.54
CA GLN A 244 12.12 25.13 7.88
C GLN A 244 13.43 24.35 8.04
N PHE A 245 13.61 23.25 7.30
CA PHE A 245 14.83 22.45 7.34
C PHE A 245 15.87 22.84 6.27
N SER A 246 15.60 23.85 5.43
CA SER A 246 16.49 24.25 4.33
C SER A 246 17.92 24.57 4.79
N PHE A 247 18.08 25.18 5.97
CA PHE A 247 19.38 25.52 6.54
C PHE A 247 20.29 24.30 6.81
N LEU A 248 19.73 23.09 6.95
CA LEU A 248 20.48 21.84 7.13
C LEU A 248 21.02 21.28 5.80
N TYR A 249 20.56 21.81 4.65
CA TYR A 249 20.87 21.32 3.31
C TYR A 249 21.44 22.44 2.42
N PRO A 250 22.71 22.85 2.64
CA PRO A 250 23.30 24.05 2.04
C PRO A 250 23.41 24.06 0.50
N ASN A 251 23.16 22.93 -0.17
CA ASN A 251 23.27 22.79 -1.64
C ASN A 251 21.93 22.60 -2.37
N ASN A 252 20.78 22.66 -1.70
CA ASN A 252 19.47 22.59 -2.38
C ASN A 252 19.03 23.99 -2.84
N GLY A 253 19.76 24.54 -3.82
CA GLY A 253 19.54 25.88 -4.41
C GLY A 253 18.34 25.99 -5.35
N GLY A 254 17.26 25.24 -5.12
CA GLY A 254 16.03 25.37 -5.89
C GLY A 254 15.16 26.52 -5.36
N HIS A 255 15.20 27.68 -6.02
CA HIS A 255 14.25 28.77 -5.78
C HIS A 255 12.89 28.46 -6.45
N HIS A 256 12.21 27.39 -6.04
CA HIS A 256 10.81 27.18 -6.41
C HIS A 256 9.91 27.76 -5.32
N GLU A 257 9.24 28.87 -5.64
CA GLU A 257 8.10 29.37 -4.88
C GLU A 257 6.88 28.53 -5.26
N CYS A 258 6.46 27.64 -4.35
CA CYS A 258 5.15 26.98 -4.44
C CYS A 258 4.07 28.04 -4.24
N THR A 259 2.96 27.87 -4.96
CA THR A 259 1.79 28.74 -4.81
C THR A 259 1.30 28.62 -3.36
N VAL A 260 1.23 29.73 -2.62
CA VAL A 260 0.73 29.72 -1.24
C VAL A 260 -0.79 29.63 -1.28
N ALA A 261 -1.40 28.83 -0.39
CA ALA A 261 -2.85 28.78 -0.32
C ALA A 261 -3.38 30.16 0.10
N GLU A 262 -4.38 30.65 -0.61
CA GLU A 262 -4.96 31.94 -0.29
C GLU A 262 -5.67 31.88 1.09
N SER A 263 -5.72 33.02 1.79
CA SER A 263 -6.30 33.15 3.15
C SER A 263 -7.73 32.62 3.32
N TYR A 264 -8.45 32.37 2.22
CA TYR A 264 -9.81 31.88 2.26
C TYR A 264 -9.90 30.36 2.57
N GLU A 265 -8.86 29.56 2.31
CA GLU A 265 -8.92 28.10 2.51
C GLU A 265 -9.06 27.72 3.99
N GLY A 266 -8.35 28.44 4.87
CA GLY A 266 -8.51 28.30 6.33
C GLY A 266 -9.93 28.64 6.78
N SER A 267 -10.52 29.71 6.23
CA SER A 267 -11.90 30.10 6.53
C SER A 267 -12.92 29.07 6.01
N ALA A 268 -12.68 28.53 4.81
CA ALA A 268 -13.51 27.48 4.22
C ALA A 268 -13.46 26.18 5.06
N TYR A 269 -12.26 25.77 5.50
CA TYR A 269 -12.10 24.63 6.43
C TYR A 269 -12.88 24.86 7.73
N LEU A 270 -12.73 26.01 8.37
CA LEU A 270 -13.45 26.33 9.62
C LEU A 270 -14.96 26.38 9.44
N ASN A 271 -15.43 26.90 8.30
CA ASN A 271 -16.85 26.92 7.98
C ASN A 271 -17.39 25.49 7.76
N ASN A 272 -16.64 24.64 7.06
CA ASN A 272 -16.99 23.25 6.87
C ASN A 272 -17.01 22.47 8.19
N LEU A 273 -16.06 22.75 9.08
CA LEU A 273 -16.00 22.19 10.42
C LEU A 273 -17.24 22.58 11.24
N LYS A 274 -17.62 23.87 11.23
CA LYS A 274 -18.81 24.38 11.95
C LYS A 274 -20.12 23.82 11.41
N ASN A 275 -20.21 23.64 10.09
CA ASN A 275 -21.41 23.11 9.42
C ASN A 275 -21.43 21.57 9.38
N ASN A 276 -20.48 20.91 10.05
CA ASN A 276 -20.26 19.46 10.03
C ASN A 276 -20.15 18.86 8.63
N SER A 277 -19.78 19.64 7.60
CA SER A 277 -19.81 19.19 6.18
C SER A 277 -18.62 18.35 5.77
N LEU A 278 -17.60 18.30 6.61
CA LEU A 278 -16.37 17.57 6.38
C LEU A 278 -16.39 16.23 7.13
N SER A 279 -15.98 15.15 6.43
CA SER A 279 -15.71 13.87 7.09
C SER A 279 -14.62 14.02 8.14
N SER A 280 -14.76 13.29 9.24
CA SER A 280 -13.76 13.28 10.32
C SER A 280 -12.38 12.80 9.87
N ARG A 281 -12.28 12.00 8.79
CA ARG A 281 -10.99 11.58 8.21
C ARG A 281 -10.22 12.74 7.59
N CYS A 282 -10.91 13.80 7.18
CA CYS A 282 -10.34 15.01 6.61
C CYS A 282 -10.08 16.10 7.67
N TYR A 283 -10.28 15.83 8.97
CA TYR A 283 -9.90 16.79 10.00
C TYR A 283 -8.38 16.93 10.07
N LEU A 284 -7.93 18.18 10.16
CA LEU A 284 -6.56 18.47 10.52
C LEU A 284 -6.30 18.03 11.97
N THR A 285 -5.06 17.64 12.26
CA THR A 285 -4.62 17.43 13.64
C THR A 285 -4.51 18.78 14.36
N PRO A 286 -4.58 18.83 15.70
CA PRO A 286 -4.45 20.11 16.42
C PRO A 286 -3.15 20.86 16.08
N ARG A 287 -2.07 20.12 15.80
CA ARG A 287 -0.80 20.70 15.38
C ARG A 287 -0.86 21.25 13.96
N GLU A 288 -1.45 20.49 13.02
CA GLU A 288 -1.67 20.96 11.65
C GLU A 288 -2.51 22.23 11.65
N GLU A 289 -3.63 22.29 12.42
CA GLU A 289 -4.47 23.48 12.55
C GLU A 289 -3.71 24.69 13.11
N GLU A 290 -2.90 24.48 14.15
CA GLU A 290 -2.08 25.55 14.73
C GLU A 290 -1.02 26.05 13.74
N GLN A 291 -0.44 25.17 12.91
CA GLN A 291 0.59 25.55 11.94
C GLN A 291 0.01 26.31 10.74
N VAL A 292 -1.12 25.87 10.18
CA VAL A 292 -1.68 26.45 8.94
C VAL A 292 -2.76 27.50 9.17
N ILE A 293 -3.51 27.42 10.26
CA ILE A 293 -4.63 28.33 10.58
C ILE A 293 -4.27 29.25 11.76
N GLY A 294 -3.25 28.90 12.56
CA GLY A 294 -2.84 29.67 13.74
C GLY A 294 -3.78 29.50 14.95
N LEU A 295 -4.80 28.64 14.85
CA LEU A 295 -5.82 28.43 15.88
C LEU A 295 -6.18 26.95 15.95
N GLN A 296 -6.25 26.41 17.17
CA GLN A 296 -6.80 25.08 17.40
C GLN A 296 -8.33 25.16 17.44
N SER A 297 -8.98 24.41 16.56
CA SER A 297 -10.43 24.38 16.49
C SER A 297 -11.00 23.30 17.38
N SER A 298 -12.11 23.59 18.05
CA SER A 298 -12.90 22.55 18.68
C SER A 298 -13.53 21.70 17.59
N LYS A 299 -13.03 20.48 17.42
CA LYS A 299 -13.63 19.51 16.50
C LYS A 299 -15.10 19.32 16.88
N PRO A 300 -16.01 19.27 15.89
CA PRO A 300 -17.41 19.12 16.18
C PRO A 300 -17.61 17.79 16.88
N VAL A 301 -18.19 17.86 18.07
CA VAL A 301 -18.72 16.67 18.71
C VAL A 301 -19.87 16.21 17.81
N LEU A 302 -19.87 14.93 17.44
CA LEU A 302 -21.01 14.29 16.79
C LEU A 302 -22.31 14.73 17.45
N PRO A 303 -23.43 14.84 16.72
CA PRO A 303 -24.63 15.48 17.22
C PRO A 303 -24.92 15.01 18.65
N ARG A 304 -24.99 15.97 19.58
CA ARG A 304 -25.24 15.76 21.03
C ARG A 304 -26.45 14.87 21.31
N CYS A 305 -27.27 14.63 20.30
CA CYS A 305 -28.43 13.77 20.32
C CYS A 305 -28.12 12.26 20.24
N LEU A 306 -26.88 11.79 20.00
CA LEU A 306 -26.56 10.36 20.00
C LEU A 306 -25.92 9.97 21.34
N GLU A 307 -26.75 9.47 22.26
CA GLU A 307 -26.30 9.02 23.58
C GLU A 307 -25.70 7.61 23.52
N PRO A 308 -24.65 7.30 24.32
CA PRO A 308 -24.16 5.94 24.47
C PRO A 308 -25.26 5.04 24.98
N ASN A 309 -25.71 4.09 24.17
CA ASN A 309 -26.78 3.15 24.51
C ASN A 309 -26.47 1.70 24.10
N GLN A 310 -25.43 1.47 23.30
CA GLN A 310 -25.08 0.16 22.76
C GLN A 310 -24.08 -0.56 23.67
N GLN A 311 -24.46 -1.75 24.13
CA GLN A 311 -23.58 -2.68 24.82
C GLN A 311 -23.03 -3.68 23.80
N LEU A 312 -21.71 -3.83 23.76
CA LEU A 312 -21.05 -4.74 22.82
C LEU A 312 -21.09 -6.17 23.38
N LEU A 313 -21.40 -7.14 22.51
CA LEU A 313 -21.23 -8.56 22.83
C LEU A 313 -19.74 -8.91 22.96
N PRO A 314 -19.37 -9.98 23.67
CA PRO A 314 -17.98 -10.44 23.69
C PRO A 314 -17.53 -10.86 22.29
N SER A 315 -16.24 -10.70 22.01
CA SER A 315 -15.60 -11.12 20.76
C SER A 315 -15.98 -12.56 20.40
N PRO A 316 -16.28 -12.88 19.13
CA PRO A 316 -16.55 -14.24 18.69
C PRO A 316 -15.32 -15.16 18.83
N VAL A 317 -14.13 -14.57 18.95
CA VAL A 317 -12.85 -15.27 19.09
C VAL A 317 -12.21 -14.88 20.41
N SER A 318 -11.82 -15.89 21.19
CA SER A 318 -11.17 -15.67 22.48
C SER A 318 -9.65 -15.46 22.35
N PRO A 319 -9.00 -14.74 23.28
CA PRO A 319 -7.54 -14.67 23.34
C PRO A 319 -6.84 -16.03 23.44
N ASN A 320 -7.56 -17.07 23.91
CA ASN A 320 -7.05 -18.44 23.99
C ASN A 320 -6.87 -19.09 22.61
N GLU A 321 -7.63 -18.68 21.60
CA GLU A 321 -7.47 -19.18 20.23
C GLU A 321 -6.14 -18.71 19.62
N ILE A 322 -5.74 -17.45 19.86
CA ILE A 322 -4.42 -16.94 19.44
C ILE A 322 -3.30 -17.78 20.06
N ARG A 323 -3.42 -18.08 21.37
CA ARG A 323 -2.47 -18.96 22.07
C ARG A 323 -2.48 -20.37 21.49
N SER A 324 -3.64 -20.87 21.05
CA SER A 324 -3.77 -22.17 20.39
C SER A 324 -3.01 -22.23 19.06
N VAL A 325 -3.13 -21.19 18.23
CA VAL A 325 -2.39 -21.05 16.96
C VAL A 325 -0.88 -21.13 17.21
N GLN A 326 -0.36 -20.35 18.15
CA GLN A 326 1.07 -20.38 18.50
C GLN A 326 1.51 -21.78 18.99
N ARG A 327 0.72 -22.44 19.85
CA ARG A 327 1.03 -23.80 20.31
C ARG A 327 1.09 -24.80 19.16
N ARG A 328 0.16 -24.73 18.20
CA ARG A 328 0.16 -25.61 17.01
C ARG A 328 1.41 -25.39 16.17
N LEU A 329 1.83 -24.14 15.97
CA LEU A 329 3.08 -23.81 15.30
C LEU A 329 4.31 -24.37 16.03
N ASP A 330 4.36 -24.25 17.37
CA ASP A 330 5.45 -24.79 18.19
C ASP A 330 5.57 -26.32 18.08
N VAL A 331 4.44 -27.03 18.01
CA VAL A 331 4.40 -28.48 17.81
C VAL A 331 5.01 -28.86 16.47
N ILE A 332 4.64 -28.16 15.38
CA ILE A 332 5.18 -28.42 14.04
C ILE A 332 6.69 -28.10 14.02
N GLN A 333 7.11 -26.98 14.60
CA GLN A 333 8.53 -26.61 14.67
C GLN A 333 9.36 -27.69 15.37
N LYS A 334 8.89 -28.21 16.52
CA LYS A 334 9.56 -29.33 17.23
C LYS A 334 9.59 -30.61 16.39
N GLY A 335 8.52 -30.90 15.64
CA GLY A 335 8.46 -32.03 14.71
C GLY A 335 9.48 -31.91 13.57
N LEU A 336 9.74 -30.71 13.07
CA LEU A 336 10.76 -30.46 12.04
C LEU A 336 12.17 -30.55 12.62
N CYS A 337 12.44 -29.99 13.80
CA CYS A 337 13.74 -30.11 14.49
C CYS A 337 14.15 -31.56 14.78
N THR A 338 13.20 -32.41 15.20
CA THR A 338 13.48 -33.81 15.57
C THR A 338 13.70 -34.72 14.36
N SER A 339 13.41 -34.24 13.15
CA SER A 339 13.47 -35.03 11.92
C SER A 339 14.82 -35.02 11.19
N GLY A 340 15.80 -34.24 11.66
CA GLY A 340 17.22 -34.31 11.31
C GLY A 340 17.49 -34.71 9.85
N VAL A 341 17.21 -33.82 8.89
CA VAL A 341 17.79 -33.98 7.55
C VAL A 341 19.28 -33.62 7.67
N PRO A 342 20.21 -34.53 7.37
CA PRO A 342 21.64 -34.22 7.42
C PRO A 342 21.97 -33.09 6.43
N LEU A 343 22.72 -32.10 6.91
CA LEU A 343 23.39 -31.09 6.11
C LEU A 343 24.47 -31.78 5.25
N GLU A 344 24.12 -32.25 4.06
CA GLU A 344 25.12 -32.52 3.02
C GLU A 344 25.22 -31.31 2.09
N HIS A 345 26.28 -30.53 2.29
CA HIS A 345 26.79 -29.62 1.27
C HIS A 345 27.29 -30.45 0.08
N THR A 346 26.41 -30.71 -0.89
CA THR A 346 26.85 -31.22 -2.20
C THR A 346 26.25 -30.38 -3.31
N HIS A 347 27.12 -29.63 -3.98
CA HIS A 347 26.91 -29.08 -5.31
C HIS A 347 26.69 -30.22 -6.31
N SER A 348 25.48 -30.76 -6.36
CA SER A 348 25.03 -31.65 -7.43
C SER A 348 23.52 -31.72 -7.37
N PHE A 349 22.85 -31.20 -8.40
CA PHE A 349 21.42 -31.33 -8.60
C PHE A 349 20.98 -32.80 -8.51
N PRO A 350 20.15 -33.20 -7.53
CA PRO A 350 19.42 -34.45 -7.63
C PRO A 350 18.08 -34.19 -8.29
N LEU A 351 17.77 -34.98 -9.32
CA LEU A 351 16.42 -35.15 -9.82
C LEU A 351 15.43 -35.29 -8.67
N ILE A 352 14.27 -34.65 -8.86
CA ILE A 352 13.02 -34.71 -8.08
C ILE A 352 12.91 -36.04 -7.31
N LYS A 353 13.36 -36.05 -6.05
CA LYS A 353 13.00 -37.10 -5.09
C LYS A 353 11.61 -36.74 -4.56
N LYS A 354 10.66 -37.67 -4.66
CA LYS A 354 9.29 -37.54 -4.14
C LYS A 354 9.32 -36.99 -2.70
N PRO A 355 8.42 -36.05 -2.34
CA PRO A 355 8.36 -35.52 -0.99
C PRO A 355 8.13 -36.67 0.00
N SER A 356 8.90 -36.65 1.10
CA SER A 356 8.72 -37.60 2.19
C SER A 356 7.34 -37.38 2.83
N SER A 357 6.64 -38.45 3.20
CA SER A 357 5.28 -38.40 3.75
C SER A 357 5.12 -37.55 5.03
N LYS A 358 6.23 -37.18 5.70
CA LYS A 358 6.24 -36.26 6.85
C LYS A 358 6.21 -34.78 6.43
N LEU A 359 6.83 -34.44 5.30
CA LEU A 359 6.84 -33.09 4.76
C LEU A 359 5.42 -32.71 4.29
N ASP A 360 4.75 -33.62 3.59
CA ASP A 360 3.36 -33.42 3.17
C ASP A 360 2.40 -33.25 4.37
N LYS A 361 2.62 -33.99 5.47
CA LYS A 361 1.85 -33.80 6.72
C LYS A 361 2.05 -32.41 7.33
N SER A 362 3.29 -31.92 7.34
CA SER A 362 3.60 -30.58 7.89
C SER A 362 2.99 -29.47 7.03
N LYS A 363 3.03 -29.64 5.70
CA LYS A 363 2.38 -28.73 4.76
C LYS A 363 0.87 -28.65 5.00
N ASN A 364 0.20 -29.80 5.06
CA ASN A 364 -1.25 -29.85 5.28
C ASN A 364 -1.62 -29.22 6.62
N ALA A 365 -0.81 -29.43 7.67
CA ALA A 365 -1.01 -28.78 8.96
C ALA A 365 -0.87 -27.25 8.88
N PHE A 366 0.08 -26.72 8.11
CA PHE A 366 0.17 -25.26 7.89
C PHE A 366 -1.03 -24.72 7.11
N GLU A 367 -1.50 -25.43 6.08
CA GLU A 367 -2.67 -25.03 5.30
C GLU A 367 -3.96 -25.06 6.14
N GLU A 368 -4.10 -26.04 7.04
CA GLU A 368 -5.20 -26.12 8.02
C GLU A 368 -5.17 -24.94 9.00
N ILE A 369 -4.01 -24.67 9.64
CA ILE A 369 -3.87 -23.53 10.56
C ILE A 369 -4.14 -22.21 9.83
N GLN A 370 -3.66 -22.06 8.59
CA GLN A 370 -3.94 -20.88 7.77
C GLN A 370 -5.45 -20.72 7.55
N GLY A 371 -6.16 -21.80 7.23
CA GLY A 371 -7.62 -21.80 7.06
C GLY A 371 -8.33 -21.29 8.32
N ASP A 372 -8.00 -21.86 9.48
CA ASP A 372 -8.58 -21.48 10.76
C ASP A 372 -8.31 -20.00 11.11
N VAL A 373 -7.07 -19.54 10.91
CA VAL A 373 -6.68 -18.15 11.18
C VAL A 373 -7.43 -17.18 10.27
N VAL A 374 -7.56 -17.50 8.98
CA VAL A 374 -8.33 -16.68 8.02
C VAL A 374 -9.80 -16.63 8.42
N GLU A 375 -10.39 -17.76 8.78
CA GLU A 375 -11.79 -17.82 9.23
C GLU A 375 -12.01 -17.00 10.50
N SER A 376 -11.19 -17.19 11.53
CA SER A 376 -11.26 -16.41 12.78
C SER A 376 -11.05 -14.91 12.52
N ARG A 377 -10.09 -14.53 11.66
CA ARG A 377 -9.88 -13.13 11.28
C ARG A 377 -11.12 -12.53 10.62
N LEU A 378 -11.73 -13.24 9.66
CA LEU A 378 -12.93 -12.77 8.96
C LEU A 378 -14.11 -12.62 9.92
N LYS A 379 -14.31 -13.57 10.85
CA LYS A 379 -15.34 -13.50 11.88
C LYS A 379 -15.18 -12.27 12.79
N VAL A 380 -13.98 -12.05 13.34
CA VAL A 380 -13.71 -10.89 14.21
C VAL A 380 -13.79 -9.59 13.41
N GLY A 381 -13.23 -9.55 12.21
CA GLY A 381 -13.27 -8.38 11.34
C GLY A 381 -14.71 -7.96 11.01
N LYS A 382 -15.56 -8.92 10.62
CA LYS A 382 -16.98 -8.67 10.40
C LYS A 382 -17.66 -8.17 11.68
N PHE A 383 -17.46 -8.84 12.81
CA PHE A 383 -18.01 -8.41 14.10
C PHE A 383 -17.65 -6.96 14.47
N LEU A 384 -16.37 -6.59 14.29
CA LEU A 384 -15.88 -5.23 14.58
C LEU A 384 -16.50 -4.19 13.64
N LEU A 385 -16.54 -4.48 12.34
CA LEU A 385 -17.11 -3.57 11.35
C LEU A 385 -18.62 -3.45 11.52
N ASP A 386 -19.34 -4.54 11.78
CA ASP A 386 -20.77 -4.52 12.07
C ASP A 386 -21.08 -3.71 13.34
N ALA A 387 -20.21 -3.77 14.36
CA ALA A 387 -20.34 -2.99 15.58
C ALA A 387 -20.11 -1.48 15.35
N LEU A 388 -19.09 -1.12 14.57
CA LEU A 388 -18.79 0.29 14.23
C LEU A 388 -19.79 0.86 13.22
N ASN A 389 -20.27 0.04 12.28
CA ASN A 389 -21.21 0.43 11.24
C ASN A 389 -22.68 0.18 11.64
N GLN A 390 -22.96 -0.37 12.81
CA GLN A 390 -24.33 -0.72 13.24
C GLN A 390 -25.11 -1.50 12.16
N GLU A 391 -24.43 -2.41 11.46
CA GLU A 391 -25.03 -3.27 10.43
C GLU A 391 -25.59 -4.57 11.01
N ALA A 392 -25.48 -4.76 12.33
CA ALA A 392 -25.97 -5.92 13.03
C ALA A 392 -27.49 -6.13 12.80
N GLU A 393 -27.89 -7.40 12.64
CA GLU A 393 -29.22 -7.87 12.25
C GLU A 393 -30.37 -7.42 13.18
N GLN A 394 -30.05 -6.93 14.37
CA GLN A 394 -31.02 -6.26 15.23
C GLN A 394 -31.29 -4.86 14.67
N LYS A 395 -32.17 -4.80 13.67
CA LYS A 395 -32.88 -3.59 13.23
C LYS A 395 -33.68 -3.04 14.40
N SER A 396 -32.99 -2.41 15.34
CA SER A 396 -33.62 -1.59 16.35
C SER A 396 -34.30 -0.46 15.57
N SER A 397 -35.62 -0.35 15.66
CA SER A 397 -36.38 0.74 15.03
C SER A 397 -36.12 2.09 15.74
N HIS A 398 -35.04 2.19 16.53
CA HIS A 398 -34.72 3.37 17.29
C HIS A 398 -34.25 4.49 16.37
N TRP A 399 -34.67 5.71 16.67
CA TRP A 399 -34.40 6.87 15.81
C TRP A 399 -32.90 7.21 15.73
N HIS A 400 -32.11 6.87 16.75
CA HIS A 400 -30.64 7.03 16.73
C HIS A 400 -29.99 6.24 15.59
N ASP A 401 -30.38 4.98 15.38
CA ASP A 401 -29.80 4.12 14.33
C ASP A 401 -30.11 4.68 12.94
N ASN A 402 -31.36 5.12 12.75
CA ASN A 402 -31.77 5.77 11.50
C ASN A 402 -31.03 7.10 11.29
N ALA A 403 -30.87 7.92 12.33
CA ALA A 403 -30.12 9.17 12.25
C ALA A 403 -28.65 8.93 11.89
N GLN A 404 -27.99 7.95 12.52
CA GLN A 404 -26.61 7.60 12.21
C GLN A 404 -26.45 7.08 10.79
N ARG A 405 -27.37 6.22 10.32
CA ARG A 405 -27.39 5.76 8.92
C ARG A 405 -27.57 6.92 7.93
N MET A 406 -28.48 7.86 8.23
CA MET A 406 -28.65 9.07 7.41
C MET A 406 -27.39 9.94 7.39
N LEU A 407 -26.70 10.09 8.53
CA LEU A 407 -25.44 10.82 8.60
C LEU A 407 -24.33 10.13 7.79
N ARG A 408 -24.29 8.79 7.72
CA ARG A 408 -23.36 8.07 6.86
C ARG A 408 -23.67 8.25 5.38
N VAL A 409 -24.94 8.12 4.99
CA VAL A 409 -25.38 8.36 3.61
C VAL A 409 -25.10 9.81 3.18
N ALA A 410 -25.21 10.77 4.10
CA ALA A 410 -24.86 12.16 3.87
C ALA A 410 -23.34 12.46 3.91
N GLY A 411 -22.49 11.44 4.10
CA GLY A 411 -21.04 11.58 4.16
C GLY A 411 -20.50 12.32 5.41
N ARG A 412 -21.33 12.51 6.44
CA ARG A 412 -20.97 13.24 7.68
C ARG A 412 -20.33 12.33 8.72
N VAL A 413 -20.76 11.06 8.77
CA VAL A 413 -20.12 10.01 9.57
C VAL A 413 -19.47 9.03 8.60
N PRO A 414 -18.16 8.77 8.69
CA PRO A 414 -17.52 7.81 7.82
C PRO A 414 -18.01 6.39 8.10
N THR A 415 -18.12 5.56 7.06
CA THR A 415 -18.30 4.11 7.20
C THR A 415 -16.95 3.50 7.58
N ALA A 416 -16.88 2.82 8.72
CA ALA A 416 -15.66 2.17 9.18
C ALA A 416 -15.24 1.05 8.22
N ILE A 417 -13.95 0.99 7.93
CA ILE A 417 -13.30 -0.04 7.11
C ILE A 417 -12.16 -0.70 7.89
N ALA A 418 -11.58 -1.78 7.33
CA ALA A 418 -10.51 -2.52 7.98
C ALA A 418 -9.29 -1.65 8.34
N VAL A 419 -8.98 -0.62 7.53
CA VAL A 419 -7.89 0.34 7.82
C VAL A 419 -8.17 1.12 9.11
N ASP A 420 -9.43 1.50 9.34
CA ASP A 420 -9.80 2.27 10.53
C ASP A 420 -9.62 1.46 11.81
N LEU A 421 -9.70 0.12 11.74
CA LEU A 421 -9.40 -0.73 12.91
C LEU A 421 -7.95 -0.56 13.36
N ALA A 422 -7.01 -0.44 12.41
CA ALA A 422 -5.61 -0.16 12.72
C ALA A 422 -5.44 1.26 13.30
N THR A 423 -6.13 2.25 12.74
CA THR A 423 -6.11 3.63 13.27
C THR A 423 -6.69 3.70 14.69
N ILE A 424 -7.82 3.02 14.95
CA ILE A 424 -8.47 2.96 16.27
C ILE A 424 -7.57 2.28 17.30
N ALA A 425 -6.79 1.27 16.91
CA ALA A 425 -5.82 0.63 17.80
C ALA A 425 -4.76 1.62 18.33
N ILE A 426 -4.40 2.61 17.52
CA ILE A 426 -3.43 3.66 17.88
C ILE A 426 -4.11 4.82 18.62
N ASP A 427 -5.28 5.24 18.13
CA ASP A 427 -6.08 6.33 18.71
C ASP A 427 -7.52 5.88 19.01
N PRO A 428 -7.79 5.37 20.23
CA PRO A 428 -9.12 4.94 20.64
C PRO A 428 -10.20 6.04 20.64
N ILE A 429 -9.81 7.32 20.59
CA ILE A 429 -10.76 8.44 20.53
C ILE A 429 -11.56 8.35 19.22
N MET A 430 -10.96 7.80 18.16
CA MET A 430 -11.59 7.59 16.86
C MET A 430 -12.82 6.66 16.91
N ILE A 431 -13.00 5.83 17.94
CA ILE A 431 -14.21 5.00 18.06
C ILE A 431 -15.47 5.88 17.99
N ALA A 432 -15.43 7.03 18.69
CA ALA A 432 -16.55 7.93 18.72
C ALA A 432 -16.88 8.48 17.33
N THR A 433 -15.90 8.71 16.46
CA THR A 433 -16.12 9.29 15.12
C THR A 433 -16.90 8.37 14.19
N PHE A 434 -16.79 7.05 14.38
CA PHE A 434 -17.54 6.04 13.61
C PHE A 434 -18.84 5.65 14.30
N ASN A 435 -18.79 5.44 15.61
CA ASN A 435 -19.95 5.07 16.41
C ASN A 435 -19.86 5.65 17.84
N PRO A 436 -20.53 6.78 18.11
CA PRO A 436 -20.56 7.37 19.45
C PRO A 436 -21.41 6.58 20.44
N MET A 437 -22.24 5.64 19.97
CA MET A 437 -23.21 4.92 20.79
C MET A 437 -22.60 3.75 21.58
N ILE A 438 -21.36 3.35 21.27
CA ILE A 438 -20.65 2.26 21.95
C ILE A 438 -20.24 2.71 23.36
N LYS A 439 -20.85 2.09 24.38
CA LYS A 439 -20.51 2.33 25.79
C LYS A 439 -19.16 1.73 26.18
N ASP A 440 -18.99 0.44 25.88
CA ASP A 440 -17.79 -0.29 26.27
C ASP A 440 -16.75 -0.30 25.16
N LYS A 441 -15.86 0.69 25.20
CA LYS A 441 -14.74 0.80 24.27
C LYS A 441 -13.65 -0.24 24.55
N SER A 442 -13.57 -0.78 25.76
CA SER A 442 -12.47 -1.66 26.17
C SER A 442 -12.55 -3.03 25.47
N HIS A 443 -13.74 -3.62 25.43
CA HIS A 443 -13.97 -4.87 24.70
C HIS A 443 -13.76 -4.73 23.19
N LEU A 444 -14.08 -3.56 22.62
CA LEU A 444 -13.82 -3.28 21.21
C LEU A 444 -12.31 -3.24 20.93
N LEU A 445 -11.53 -2.55 21.78
CA LEU A 445 -10.08 -2.47 21.64
C LEU A 445 -9.39 -3.82 21.81
N GLU A 446 -9.86 -4.65 22.75
CA GLU A 446 -9.36 -6.02 22.91
C GLU A 446 -9.63 -6.85 21.63
N SER A 447 -10.85 -6.73 21.08
CA SER A 447 -11.24 -7.41 19.85
C SER A 447 -10.42 -6.94 18.64
N ILE A 448 -10.10 -5.65 18.55
CA ILE A 448 -9.21 -5.08 17.52
C ILE A 448 -7.79 -5.64 17.68
N SER A 449 -7.28 -5.74 18.92
CA SER A 449 -5.97 -6.35 19.17
C SER A 449 -5.92 -7.82 18.75
N ILE A 450 -7.00 -8.58 18.99
CA ILE A 450 -7.15 -9.96 18.52
C ILE A 450 -7.13 -10.02 16.99
N TRP A 451 -7.90 -9.16 16.33
CA TRP A 451 -7.96 -9.08 14.88
C TRP A 451 -6.59 -8.78 14.25
N LEU A 452 -5.88 -7.78 14.79
CA LEU A 452 -4.54 -7.43 14.31
C LEU A 452 -3.54 -8.58 14.51
N GLN A 453 -3.57 -9.28 15.64
CA GLN A 453 -2.72 -10.47 15.86
C GLN A 453 -3.03 -11.58 14.84
N LEU A 454 -4.30 -11.85 14.56
CA LEU A 454 -4.70 -12.82 13.54
C LEU A 454 -4.19 -12.42 12.14
N CYS A 455 -4.20 -11.13 11.79
CA CYS A 455 -3.58 -10.63 10.56
C CYS A 455 -2.08 -10.96 10.51
N VAL A 456 -1.33 -10.74 11.60
CA VAL A 456 0.11 -11.07 11.66
C VAL A 456 0.35 -12.58 11.47
N TYR A 457 -0.47 -13.43 12.10
CA TYR A 457 -0.36 -14.88 11.92
C TYR A 457 -0.73 -15.34 10.51
N GLU A 458 -1.74 -14.73 9.89
CA GLU A 458 -2.13 -15.01 8.51
C GLU A 458 -0.96 -14.72 7.56
N ASP A 459 -0.29 -13.57 7.74
CA ASP A 459 0.84 -13.17 6.91
C ASP A 459 2.07 -14.06 7.18
N LYS A 460 2.31 -14.43 8.43
CA LYS A 460 3.38 -15.38 8.81
C LYS A 460 3.18 -16.74 8.15
N LEU A 461 1.99 -17.32 8.25
CA LEU A 461 1.69 -18.62 7.67
C LEU A 461 1.75 -18.57 6.14
N ALA A 462 1.33 -17.47 5.51
CA ALA A 462 1.45 -17.29 4.07
C ALA A 462 2.93 -17.29 3.62
N ARG A 463 3.82 -16.61 4.37
CA ARG A 463 5.27 -16.65 4.13
C ARG A 463 5.84 -18.05 4.33
N VAL A 464 5.50 -18.73 5.43
CA VAL A 464 5.94 -20.12 5.71
C VAL A 464 5.53 -21.06 4.58
N LEU A 465 4.27 -21.01 4.14
CA LEU A 465 3.77 -21.82 3.03
C LEU A 465 4.49 -21.50 1.70
N SER A 466 4.84 -20.24 1.48
CA SER A 466 5.62 -19.83 0.29
C SER A 466 7.04 -20.41 0.30
N PHE A 467 7.75 -20.32 1.44
CA PHE A 467 9.07 -20.93 1.62
C PHE A 467 9.01 -22.45 1.48
N PHE A 468 7.97 -23.05 2.03
CA PHE A 468 7.73 -24.49 1.94
C PHE A 468 7.54 -24.95 0.49
N LYS A 469 6.71 -24.25 -0.30
CA LYS A 469 6.52 -24.52 -1.74
C LYS A 469 7.81 -24.35 -2.55
N SER A 470 8.69 -23.46 -2.09
CA SER A 470 9.99 -23.18 -2.71
C SER A 470 11.11 -24.13 -2.25
N GLY A 471 10.84 -25.04 -1.31
CA GLY A 471 11.82 -25.97 -0.76
C GLY A 471 12.83 -25.34 0.23
N LEU A 472 12.56 -24.12 0.72
CA LEU A 472 13.44 -23.34 1.59
C LEU A 472 13.17 -23.67 3.07
N ILE A 473 13.57 -24.85 3.51
CA ILE A 473 13.28 -25.35 4.88
C ILE A 473 13.98 -24.49 5.96
N GLU A 474 15.19 -24.00 5.71
CA GLU A 474 15.89 -23.11 6.65
C GLU A 474 15.11 -21.82 6.91
N ASP A 475 14.56 -21.22 5.86
CA ASP A 475 13.74 -20.01 5.97
C ASP A 475 12.42 -20.28 6.68
N VAL A 476 11.82 -21.48 6.49
CA VAL A 476 10.66 -21.93 7.29
C VAL A 476 11.02 -21.98 8.78
N MET A 477 12.16 -22.56 9.14
CA MET A 477 12.58 -22.69 10.54
C MET A 477 12.90 -21.32 11.16
N ALA A 478 13.56 -20.44 10.41
CA ALA A 478 13.84 -19.08 10.82
C ALA A 478 12.54 -18.29 11.06
N GLU A 479 11.57 -18.39 10.15
CA GLU A 479 10.28 -17.70 10.26
C GLU A 479 9.46 -18.23 11.45
N LEU A 480 9.43 -19.54 11.67
CA LEU A 480 8.73 -20.13 12.82
C LEU A 480 9.32 -19.68 14.15
N ALA A 481 10.64 -19.50 14.24
CA ALA A 481 11.33 -19.03 15.45
C ALA A 481 11.01 -17.57 15.83
N ILE A 482 10.50 -16.76 14.89
CA ILE A 482 10.08 -15.37 15.18
C ILE A 482 8.80 -15.42 16.03
N ARG A 483 8.82 -14.77 17.19
CA ARG A 483 7.67 -14.66 18.11
C ARG A 483 7.60 -13.25 18.67
N THR A 484 6.37 -12.77 18.82
CA THR A 484 6.06 -11.52 19.51
C THR A 484 6.40 -11.69 20.99
N VAL A 485 7.29 -10.85 21.51
CA VAL A 485 7.78 -10.91 22.91
C VAL A 485 7.40 -9.68 23.73
N TRP A 486 6.72 -8.72 23.11
CA TRP A 486 6.21 -7.50 23.75
C TRP A 486 4.70 -7.57 23.93
N ASP A 487 4.19 -6.72 24.81
CA ASP A 487 2.76 -6.60 25.11
C ASP A 487 2.04 -5.80 24.00
N THR A 488 1.14 -6.47 23.28
CA THR A 488 0.38 -5.89 22.17
C THR A 488 -0.58 -4.79 22.61
N SER A 489 -1.02 -4.81 23.87
CA SER A 489 -1.91 -3.78 24.43
C SER A 489 -1.15 -2.50 24.78
N LYS A 490 0.15 -2.61 25.10
CA LYS A 490 1.01 -1.45 25.41
C LYS A 490 1.63 -0.82 24.16
N HIS A 491 1.84 -1.61 23.11
CA HIS A 491 2.48 -1.15 21.86
C HIS A 491 1.63 -1.48 20.62
N PRO A 492 0.39 -0.97 20.52
CA PRO A 492 -0.50 -1.25 19.39
C PRO A 492 0.06 -0.77 18.05
N HIS A 493 0.83 0.33 18.05
CA HIS A 493 1.49 0.87 16.85
C HIS A 493 2.50 -0.10 16.21
N TRP A 494 3.15 -0.96 16.98
CA TRP A 494 4.02 -2.00 16.42
C TRP A 494 3.24 -3.12 15.76
N LEU A 495 2.10 -3.48 16.34
CA LEU A 495 1.22 -4.49 15.76
C LEU A 495 0.59 -3.97 14.46
N VAL A 496 0.19 -2.70 14.41
CA VAL A 496 -0.26 -2.05 13.18
C VAL A 496 0.84 -2.05 12.12
N PHE A 497 2.08 -1.71 12.50
CA PHE A 497 3.22 -1.74 11.57
C PHE A 497 3.46 -3.14 10.98
N GLU A 498 3.37 -4.19 11.80
CA GLU A 498 3.46 -5.59 11.33
C GLU A 498 2.38 -5.91 10.29
N VAL A 499 1.13 -5.49 10.54
CA VAL A 499 -0.02 -5.74 9.65
C VAL A 499 0.06 -4.93 8.35
N GLU A 500 0.42 -3.65 8.41
CA GLU A 500 0.56 -2.80 7.21
C GLU A 500 1.69 -3.24 6.29
N ASN A 501 2.78 -3.78 6.86
CA ASN A 501 3.93 -4.20 6.07
C ASN A 501 3.90 -5.70 5.74
N GLY A 502 2.96 -6.45 6.31
CA GLY A 502 2.91 -7.91 6.18
C GLY A 502 4.19 -8.57 6.66
N ILE A 503 4.73 -8.13 7.81
CA ILE A 503 5.96 -8.63 8.43
C ILE A 503 5.75 -8.93 9.92
N GLN A 504 6.76 -9.52 10.56
CA GLN A 504 6.82 -9.64 12.02
C GLN A 504 8.14 -9.06 12.53
N ILE A 505 8.09 -8.21 13.55
CA ILE A 505 9.26 -7.61 14.19
C ILE A 505 10.03 -8.73 14.90
N ARG A 506 11.33 -8.81 14.64
CA ARG A 506 12.17 -9.84 15.27
C ARG A 506 12.45 -9.49 16.72
N GLN A 507 12.69 -10.50 17.56
CA GLN A 507 12.97 -10.30 18.98
C GLN A 507 14.22 -9.43 19.19
N ASP A 508 15.24 -9.59 18.35
CA ASP A 508 16.46 -8.78 18.45
C ASP A 508 16.25 -7.34 17.99
N GLN A 509 15.42 -7.13 16.96
CA GLN A 509 14.97 -5.81 16.54
C GLN A 509 14.22 -5.10 17.67
N TYR A 510 13.30 -5.79 18.34
CA TYR A 510 12.62 -5.29 19.52
C TYR A 510 13.60 -4.97 20.66
N LYS A 511 14.55 -5.84 20.99
CA LYS A 511 15.54 -5.58 22.06
C LYS A 511 16.33 -4.29 21.81
N VAL A 512 16.72 -4.04 20.56
CA VAL A 512 17.43 -2.81 20.19
C VAL A 512 16.52 -1.59 20.33
N ALA A 513 15.32 -1.65 19.75
CA ALA A 513 14.31 -0.60 19.86
C ALA A 513 13.98 -0.27 21.34
N TRP A 514 13.78 -1.30 22.16
CA TRP A 514 13.51 -1.18 23.59
C TRP A 514 14.67 -0.52 24.35
N ARG A 515 15.92 -0.90 24.08
CA ARG A 515 17.10 -0.23 24.67
C ARG A 515 17.17 1.24 24.28
N MET A 516 16.88 1.58 23.02
CA MET A 516 16.83 2.97 22.56
C MET A 516 15.73 3.77 23.27
N LEU A 517 14.56 3.15 23.52
CA LEU A 517 13.48 3.77 24.27
C LEU A 517 13.82 3.95 25.76
N LEU A 518 14.54 3.00 26.38
CA LEU A 518 14.98 3.11 27.77
C LEU A 518 16.04 4.19 27.99
N LEU A 519 17.00 4.35 27.06
CA LEU A 519 18.01 5.42 27.08
C LEU A 519 17.39 6.83 26.94
N LYS A 520 16.11 6.94 26.59
CA LYS A 520 15.36 8.19 26.42
C LYS A 520 14.84 8.78 27.74
N GLN A 521 14.72 7.99 28.82
CA GLN A 521 14.30 8.55 30.12
C GLN A 521 15.28 9.61 30.66
N SER A 522 16.46 9.76 30.05
CA SER A 522 17.44 10.80 30.37
C SER A 522 17.49 12.02 29.44
N ASN A 523 16.79 12.11 28.29
CA ASN A 523 16.89 13.28 27.39
C ASN A 523 15.58 13.61 26.61
N GLN A 524 15.16 14.88 26.67
CA GLN A 524 13.92 15.45 26.12
C GLN A 524 13.95 15.64 24.58
N ILE A 525 13.70 14.61 23.76
CA ILE A 525 13.28 14.78 22.35
C ILE A 525 12.25 13.69 22.01
N GLN A 526 10.96 14.05 22.02
CA GLN A 526 9.89 13.05 22.23
C GLN A 526 9.31 12.41 20.97
N ARG A 527 9.27 13.07 19.80
CA ARG A 527 8.59 12.55 18.58
C ARG A 527 9.49 12.14 17.42
N GLY A 528 10.65 12.76 17.26
CA GLY A 528 11.60 12.36 16.20
C GLY A 528 12.21 10.97 16.43
N PHE A 529 12.28 10.50 17.68
CA PHE A 529 13.02 9.29 18.02
C PHE A 529 12.23 7.99 17.85
N GLU A 530 10.90 7.99 18.02
CA GLU A 530 10.07 6.81 17.67
C GLU A 530 10.06 6.61 16.15
N ALA A 531 10.06 7.69 15.38
CA ALA A 531 10.32 7.67 13.94
C ALA A 531 11.75 7.21 13.62
N CYS A 532 12.77 7.59 14.39
CA CYS A 532 14.14 7.05 14.21
C CYS A 532 14.26 5.57 14.56
N VAL A 533 13.55 5.08 15.58
CA VAL A 533 13.49 3.64 15.92
C VAL A 533 12.73 2.88 14.83
N PHE A 534 11.65 3.44 14.28
CA PHE A 534 10.96 2.91 13.10
C PHE A 534 11.85 2.92 11.84
N LEU A 535 12.58 4.01 11.58
CA LEU A 535 13.55 4.12 10.49
C LEU A 535 14.71 3.15 10.67
N PHE A 536 15.14 2.87 11.91
CA PHE A 536 16.15 1.86 12.21
C PHE A 536 15.61 0.44 12.00
N LEU A 537 14.36 0.17 12.36
CA LEU A 537 13.67 -1.09 12.04
C LEU A 537 13.52 -1.26 10.51
N LEU A 538 13.15 -0.20 9.79
CA LEU A 538 13.06 -0.17 8.32
C LEU A 538 14.43 -0.36 7.64
N ASN A 539 15.50 0.30 8.13
CA ASN A 539 16.87 0.13 7.62
C ASN A 539 17.46 -1.25 7.96
N SER A 540 17.10 -1.84 9.10
CA SER A 540 17.46 -3.22 9.47
C SER A 540 16.76 -4.27 8.62
N LEU A 541 15.50 -4.03 8.23
CA LEU A 541 14.75 -4.85 7.28
C LEU A 541 15.36 -4.76 5.86
N TYR A 542 15.89 -3.59 5.50
CA TYR A 542 16.53 -3.29 4.21
C TYR A 542 17.71 -4.21 3.86
N PHE A 543 18.50 -4.65 4.86
CA PHE A 543 19.63 -5.55 4.64
C PHE A 543 19.24 -7.03 4.49
N ASN A 544 18.05 -7.44 4.96
CA ASN A 544 17.66 -8.85 4.99
C ASN A 544 16.61 -9.23 3.94
N VAL A 545 15.63 -8.35 3.67
CA VAL A 545 14.66 -8.57 2.57
C VAL A 545 15.37 -8.51 1.21
N SER A 546 16.37 -7.63 1.07
CA SER A 546 17.25 -7.60 -0.10
C SER A 546 18.05 -8.89 -0.26
N GLY A 547 18.53 -9.51 0.83
CA GLY A 547 19.21 -10.80 0.79
C GLY A 547 18.32 -11.95 0.32
N ILE A 548 17.08 -12.04 0.84
CA ILE A 548 16.11 -13.10 0.50
C ILE A 548 15.54 -12.89 -0.91
N GLN A 549 15.14 -11.66 -1.26
CA GLN A 549 14.63 -11.36 -2.60
C GLN A 549 15.72 -11.45 -3.67
N LYS A 550 16.96 -11.09 -3.37
CA LYS A 550 18.09 -11.27 -4.30
C LYS A 550 18.35 -12.76 -4.54
N ARG A 551 18.40 -13.60 -3.51
CA ARG A 551 18.52 -15.06 -3.66
C ARG A 551 17.37 -15.65 -4.48
N TYR A 552 16.14 -15.20 -4.26
CA TYR A 552 14.97 -15.63 -5.04
C TYR A 552 15.06 -15.18 -6.52
N ARG A 553 15.57 -13.96 -6.78
CA ARG A 553 15.74 -13.39 -8.13
C ARG A 553 16.89 -14.04 -8.90
N ASP A 554 18.02 -14.31 -8.24
CA ASP A 554 19.17 -15.01 -8.80
C ASP A 554 18.79 -16.45 -9.19
N MET A 555 17.92 -17.11 -8.42
CA MET A 555 17.43 -18.45 -8.70
C MET A 555 16.44 -18.49 -9.90
N MET A 556 15.63 -17.43 -10.09
CA MET A 556 14.73 -17.30 -11.25
C MET A 556 15.47 -16.95 -12.55
N SER A 557 16.61 -16.24 -12.45
CA SER A 557 17.51 -15.99 -13.59
C SER A 557 18.17 -17.28 -14.10
N GLN A 558 18.55 -18.19 -13.20
CA GLN A 558 19.18 -19.46 -13.56
C GLN A 558 18.21 -20.47 -14.21
N LYS A 559 16.91 -20.39 -13.93
CA LYS A 559 15.88 -21.23 -14.59
C LYS A 559 15.51 -20.78 -16.01
N ASN A 560 15.82 -19.54 -16.37
CA ASN A 560 15.56 -18.99 -17.71
C ASN A 560 16.77 -19.11 -18.66
N SER A 561 17.90 -19.62 -18.16
CA SER A 561 19.13 -19.85 -18.92
C SER A 561 19.41 -21.33 -19.19
N SER A 562 18.47 -22.22 -18.84
CA SER A 562 18.52 -23.67 -19.08
C SER A 562 17.39 -24.14 -19.98
#